data_AF-A0A7V9JRZ4-F1
#
_entry.id   AF-A0A7V9JRZ4-F1
#
_cell.length_a   1.000
_cell.length_b   1.000
_cell.length_c   1.000
_cell.angle_alpha   90.00
_cell.angle_beta   90.00
_cell.angle_gamma   90.00
#
_symmetry.space_group_name_H-M   'P 1'
#
loop_
_entity.id
_entity.type
_entity.pdbx_description
1 polymer ?
#
loop_
_entity_poly.entity_id
_entity_poly.type
_entity_poly.pdbx_seq_one_letter_code
_entity_poly.pdbx_strand_id
1 'polypeptide(L)'
;MRAWFLLALVSVAAQGAEPSPAQAADGATERIHAIALAWLDEYLAGDDLTLLTPIAESIAKRLIAGGTLHVGGDPSFSDEFEGRAGGFAGTKPLTIGKNLGPDDVLIIGLLNQNDKGAHFLRPGIIGENNRALSSALTVHIASHRWPQVGRLAEVVDRSRWKGGFHMLDTRVPEGTGWENVAVSQMSAMVIGHALEAEVIAALTRAGRTPAIYASCLIPEGNAFNEALGSLFVAPGPAVESIAAGVLARAYVTTCRQQIAAFIASGQARQVRSAAVRLAACQRRAGVIWTIFVGHVHMRGAIIPEELSRLFIYGREWQWSARGIHAEDTLLYVGYLDFPKEAVDGSLVVCRDAVVVTVDAGPADERVTTVRSCWERWDAVLAIPGYPYKAVASSGVVQTPQWYSLMAEAQLLLAPAAATP
;
A
#
# COMPACT_ATOMS: atom_id res chain seq x y z
N MET A 1 -65.59 13.34 25.82
CA MET A 1 -64.71 12.49 26.67
C MET A 1 -64.68 11.08 26.10
N ARG A 2 -63.76 10.77 25.17
CA ARG A 2 -63.34 9.39 24.82
C ARG A 2 -61.90 9.43 24.35
N ALA A 3 -61.12 8.49 24.88
CA ALA A 3 -59.66 8.46 24.93
C ALA A 3 -59.02 8.07 23.59
N TRP A 4 -57.84 8.63 23.33
CA TRP A 4 -56.91 8.25 22.28
C TRP A 4 -56.05 7.07 22.75
N PHE A 5 -56.02 5.98 21.99
CA PHE A 5 -55.06 4.88 22.14
C PHE A 5 -53.82 5.19 21.29
N LEU A 6 -52.68 5.44 21.94
CA LEU A 6 -51.36 5.42 21.30
C LEU A 6 -50.87 3.97 21.27
N LEU A 7 -50.70 3.40 20.08
CA LEU A 7 -49.94 2.16 19.89
C LEU A 7 -48.45 2.53 19.78
N ALA A 8 -47.67 2.21 20.81
CA ALA A 8 -46.22 2.22 20.75
C ALA A 8 -45.73 0.92 20.10
N LEU A 9 -45.21 1.00 18.87
CA LEU A 9 -44.43 -0.06 18.25
C LEU A 9 -43.05 -0.08 18.91
N VAL A 10 -42.84 -1.07 19.79
CA VAL A 10 -41.52 -1.38 20.35
C VAL A 10 -40.73 -2.12 19.26
N SER A 11 -39.77 -1.42 18.66
CA SER A 11 -38.74 -2.02 17.81
C SER A 11 -37.82 -2.86 18.69
N VAL A 12 -37.85 -4.18 18.55
CA VAL A 12 -36.87 -5.08 19.14
C VAL A 12 -35.59 -4.97 18.30
N ALA A 13 -34.73 -4.01 18.66
CA ALA A 13 -33.36 -4.02 18.19
C ALA A 13 -32.68 -5.29 18.76
N ALA A 14 -32.24 -6.18 17.88
CA ALA A 14 -31.39 -7.29 18.27
C ALA A 14 -30.05 -6.73 18.75
N GLN A 15 -29.93 -6.48 20.05
CA GLN A 15 -28.66 -6.25 20.72
C GLN A 15 -27.87 -7.56 20.65
N GLY A 16 -27.07 -7.73 19.60
CA GLY A 16 -25.96 -8.67 19.64
C GLY A 16 -25.11 -8.30 20.84
N ALA A 17 -24.97 -9.23 21.79
CA ALA A 17 -24.23 -9.01 23.03
C ALA A 17 -22.84 -8.43 22.70
N GLU A 18 -22.51 -7.28 23.28
CA GLU A 18 -21.16 -6.73 23.17
C GLU A 18 -20.18 -7.74 23.79
N PRO A 19 -19.14 -8.17 23.06
CA PRO A 19 -18.12 -9.03 23.64
C PRO A 19 -17.43 -8.33 24.81
N SER A 20 -17.26 -9.06 25.91
CA SER A 20 -16.62 -8.59 27.14
C SER A 20 -15.19 -8.05 26.86
N PRO A 21 -14.77 -6.93 27.49
CA PRO A 21 -13.41 -6.40 27.39
C PRO A 21 -12.30 -7.39 27.77
N ALA A 22 -12.64 -8.46 28.51
CA ALA A 22 -11.69 -9.46 29.01
C ALA A 22 -11.37 -10.59 28.01
N GLN A 23 -11.93 -10.58 26.79
CA GLN A 23 -11.55 -11.49 25.70
C GLN A 23 -10.57 -10.87 24.70
N ALA A 24 -9.90 -9.77 25.08
CA ALA A 24 -8.80 -9.17 24.32
C ALA A 24 -7.51 -10.00 24.41
N ALA A 25 -7.57 -11.28 24.05
CA ALA A 25 -6.38 -11.97 23.58
C ALA A 25 -6.00 -11.31 22.24
N ASP A 26 -4.73 -10.92 22.05
CA ASP A 26 -4.26 -10.23 20.84
C ASP A 26 -4.66 -11.01 19.58
N GLY A 27 -5.66 -10.50 18.86
CA GLY A 27 -6.13 -11.08 17.61
C GLY A 27 -5.07 -11.01 16.52
N ALA A 28 -5.34 -11.61 15.36
CA ALA A 28 -4.41 -11.53 14.24
C ALA A 28 -4.17 -10.06 13.82
N THR A 29 -5.20 -9.23 13.93
CA THR A 29 -5.13 -7.80 13.62
C THR A 29 -4.09 -7.07 14.47
N GLU A 30 -4.13 -7.24 15.80
CA GLU A 30 -3.20 -6.59 16.72
C GLU A 30 -1.76 -7.08 16.50
N ARG A 31 -1.55 -8.39 16.27
CA ARG A 31 -0.19 -8.92 16.01
C ARG A 31 0.43 -8.37 14.72
N ILE A 32 -0.36 -8.31 13.64
CA ILE A 32 0.09 -7.75 12.35
C ILE A 32 0.46 -6.27 12.50
N HIS A 33 -0.34 -5.49 13.22
CA HIS A 33 -0.02 -4.08 13.44
C HIS A 33 1.14 -3.90 14.42
N ALA A 34 1.28 -4.77 15.42
CA ALA A 34 2.41 -4.74 16.35
C ALA A 34 3.75 -5.00 15.64
N ILE A 35 3.82 -6.01 14.75
CA ILE A 35 5.05 -6.27 13.98
C ILE A 35 5.35 -5.14 12.99
N ALA A 36 4.32 -4.55 12.37
CA ALA A 36 4.47 -3.40 11.48
C ALA A 36 5.04 -2.18 12.23
N LEU A 37 4.51 -1.88 13.41
CA LEU A 37 4.99 -0.80 14.27
C LEU A 37 6.40 -1.06 14.77
N ALA A 38 6.70 -2.29 15.21
CA ALA A 38 8.04 -2.67 15.65
C ALA A 38 9.08 -2.49 14.53
N TRP A 39 8.73 -2.88 13.30
CA TRP A 39 9.59 -2.67 12.14
C TRP A 39 9.83 -1.19 11.84
N LEU A 40 8.77 -0.36 11.88
CA LEU A 40 8.88 1.09 11.68
C LEU A 40 9.73 1.75 12.77
N ASP A 41 9.58 1.32 14.02
CA ASP A 41 10.38 1.78 15.15
C ASP A 41 11.86 1.42 14.97
N GLU A 42 12.17 0.18 14.57
CA GLU A 42 13.53 -0.24 14.25
C GLU A 42 14.12 0.58 13.08
N TYR A 43 13.35 0.79 12.01
CA TYR A 43 13.79 1.54 10.83
C TYR A 43 14.04 3.03 11.15
N LEU A 44 13.23 3.64 12.02
CA LEU A 44 13.41 5.04 12.47
C LEU A 44 14.62 5.22 13.39
N ALA A 45 14.88 4.22 14.24
CA ALA A 45 15.98 4.21 15.20
C ALA A 45 17.33 3.87 14.56
N GLY A 46 17.32 3.11 13.45
CA GLY A 46 18.50 2.75 12.70
C GLY A 46 19.10 3.88 11.87
N ASP A 47 20.31 3.64 11.36
CA ASP A 47 21.00 4.54 10.44
C ASP A 47 20.53 4.37 8.98
N ASP A 48 19.56 3.49 8.70
CA ASP A 48 19.12 3.17 7.34
C ASP A 48 18.63 4.39 6.56
N LEU A 49 17.95 5.32 7.24
CA LEU A 49 17.50 6.58 6.62
C LEU A 49 18.68 7.45 6.15
N THR A 50 19.84 7.36 6.79
CA THR A 50 21.04 8.11 6.37
C THR A 50 21.63 7.56 5.07
N LEU A 51 21.42 6.26 4.79
CA LEU A 51 21.85 5.63 3.55
C LEU A 51 21.08 6.14 2.33
N LEU A 52 19.87 6.66 2.54
CA LEU A 52 19.03 7.17 1.44
C LEU A 52 19.60 8.44 0.81
N THR A 53 20.22 9.32 1.61
CA THR A 53 20.72 10.63 1.15
C THR A 53 21.67 10.55 -0.05
N PRO A 54 22.80 9.82 -0.01
CA PRO A 54 23.72 9.78 -1.15
C PRO A 54 23.11 9.08 -2.39
N ILE A 55 22.19 8.15 -2.18
CA ILE A 55 21.45 7.47 -3.26
C ILE A 55 20.51 8.47 -3.93
N ALA A 56 19.73 9.19 -3.13
CA ALA A 56 18.80 10.20 -3.59
C ALA A 56 19.48 11.36 -4.32
N GLU A 57 20.65 11.81 -3.86
CA GLU A 57 21.45 12.82 -4.57
C GLU A 57 21.92 12.33 -5.93
N SER A 58 22.30 11.06 -6.03
CA SER A 58 22.69 10.44 -7.29
C SER A 58 21.50 10.28 -8.25
N ILE A 59 20.32 9.94 -7.73
CA ILE A 59 19.06 9.90 -8.49
C ILE A 59 18.69 11.30 -8.97
N ALA A 60 18.65 12.29 -8.08
CA ALA A 60 18.30 13.67 -8.40
C ALA A 60 19.21 14.23 -9.50
N LYS A 61 20.54 14.00 -9.42
CA LYS A 61 21.49 14.39 -10.46
C LYS A 61 21.13 13.82 -11.83
N ARG A 62 20.75 12.54 -11.88
CA ARG A 62 20.35 11.81 -13.09
C ARG A 62 19.04 12.33 -13.68
N LEU A 63 18.04 12.59 -12.84
CA LEU A 63 16.77 13.19 -13.27
C LEU A 63 16.96 14.62 -13.79
N ILE A 64 17.84 15.41 -13.18
CA ILE A 64 18.20 16.76 -13.66
C ILE A 64 18.89 16.70 -15.04
N ALA A 65 19.67 15.64 -15.29
CA ALA A 65 20.32 15.41 -16.59
C ALA A 65 19.34 14.95 -17.69
N GLY A 66 18.05 14.81 -17.39
CA GLY A 66 17.02 14.38 -18.33
C GLY A 66 16.78 12.86 -18.34
N GLY A 67 17.33 12.14 -17.36
CA GLY A 67 17.07 10.71 -17.17
C GLY A 67 15.62 10.42 -16.77
N THR A 68 15.22 9.16 -16.94
CA THR A 68 13.90 8.66 -16.53
C THR A 68 13.99 7.79 -15.28
N LEU A 69 13.07 7.99 -14.33
CA LEU A 69 12.84 7.05 -13.24
C LEU A 69 11.94 5.90 -13.70
N HIS A 70 12.50 4.70 -13.68
CA HIS A 70 11.80 3.46 -13.92
C HIS A 70 11.53 2.71 -12.61
N VAL A 71 10.39 2.05 -12.53
CA VAL A 71 10.04 1.14 -11.43
C VAL A 71 9.78 -0.27 -11.94
N GLY A 72 10.28 -1.28 -11.25
CA GLY A 72 10.15 -2.68 -11.63
C GLY A 72 10.12 -3.60 -10.40
N GLY A 73 10.28 -4.91 -10.65
CA GLY A 73 10.13 -5.92 -9.60
C GLY A 73 8.73 -6.50 -9.58
N ASP A 74 8.12 -6.52 -8.41
CA ASP A 74 6.71 -6.92 -8.26
C ASP A 74 5.81 -5.93 -9.04
N PRO A 75 4.81 -6.42 -9.80
CA PRO A 75 3.88 -5.54 -10.51
C PRO A 75 3.14 -4.57 -9.60
N SER A 76 2.89 -4.94 -8.35
CA SER A 76 2.17 -4.12 -7.38
C SER A 76 3.06 -3.05 -6.77
N PHE A 77 4.35 -3.37 -6.61
CA PHE A 77 5.34 -2.35 -6.27
C PHE A 77 5.40 -1.33 -7.40
N SER A 78 5.44 -1.78 -8.66
CA SER A 78 5.46 -0.87 -9.81
C SER A 78 4.20 0.01 -9.89
N ASP A 79 3.00 -0.57 -9.68
CA ASP A 79 1.75 0.19 -9.61
C ASP A 79 1.75 1.23 -8.48
N GLU A 80 2.42 0.94 -7.37
CA GLU A 80 2.46 1.84 -6.20
C GLU A 80 3.13 3.18 -6.54
N PHE A 81 4.13 3.18 -7.43
CA PHE A 81 4.90 4.37 -7.81
C PHE A 81 4.47 4.98 -9.15
N GLU A 82 3.66 4.29 -9.95
CA GLU A 82 3.16 4.80 -11.24
C GLU A 82 1.86 5.58 -11.08
N GLY A 83 1.82 6.81 -11.63
CA GLY A 83 0.57 7.55 -11.82
C GLY A 83 -0.16 7.90 -10.52
N ARG A 84 0.58 8.09 -9.42
CA ARG A 84 0.01 8.27 -8.09
C ARG A 84 0.01 9.72 -7.61
N ALA A 85 -1.01 10.08 -6.85
CA ALA A 85 -1.03 11.32 -6.06
C ALA A 85 0.19 11.38 -5.13
N GLY A 86 0.89 12.51 -5.13
CA GLY A 86 2.12 12.70 -4.37
C GLY A 86 3.36 12.05 -4.96
N GLY A 87 3.24 11.25 -6.02
CA GLY A 87 4.37 10.63 -6.72
C GLY A 87 4.96 11.52 -7.81
N PHE A 88 6.19 11.20 -8.25
CA PHE A 88 6.78 11.86 -9.41
C PHE A 88 5.96 11.65 -10.69
N ALA A 89 5.69 12.75 -11.40
CA ALA A 89 4.86 12.73 -12.61
C ALA A 89 5.47 11.90 -13.76
N GLY A 90 6.80 11.92 -13.86
CA GLY A 90 7.55 11.22 -14.90
C GLY A 90 7.82 9.74 -14.66
N THR A 91 7.45 9.15 -13.51
CA THR A 91 7.75 7.75 -13.20
C THR A 91 7.11 6.80 -14.21
N LYS A 92 7.88 5.78 -14.65
CA LYS A 92 7.40 4.80 -15.63
C LYS A 92 7.64 3.36 -15.16
N PRO A 93 6.72 2.43 -15.42
CA PRO A 93 6.99 1.02 -15.22
C PRO A 93 8.09 0.57 -16.19
N LEU A 94 8.95 -0.33 -15.73
CA LEU A 94 9.98 -0.94 -16.56
C LEU A 94 9.29 -1.90 -17.53
N THR A 95 9.43 -1.62 -18.82
CA THR A 95 8.94 -2.51 -19.88
C THR A 95 10.00 -3.57 -20.21
N ILE A 96 9.56 -4.82 -20.41
CA ILE A 96 10.46 -5.92 -20.75
C ILE A 96 11.23 -5.60 -22.04
N GLY A 97 12.56 -5.78 -22.00
CA GLY A 97 13.44 -5.50 -23.14
C GLY A 97 13.82 -4.03 -23.32
N LYS A 98 13.39 -3.14 -22.42
CA LYS A 98 13.83 -1.74 -22.43
C LYS A 98 15.31 -1.63 -22.13
N ASN A 99 16.04 -0.93 -23.01
CA ASN A 99 17.40 -0.48 -22.72
C ASN A 99 17.35 0.83 -21.93
N LEU A 100 18.07 0.87 -20.81
CA LEU A 100 18.20 2.05 -19.97
C LEU A 100 19.49 2.80 -20.30
N GLY A 101 19.41 4.12 -20.29
CA GLY A 101 20.53 5.02 -20.50
C GLY A 101 21.40 5.24 -19.25
N PRO A 102 22.58 5.87 -19.41
CA PRO A 102 23.47 6.21 -18.31
C PRO A 102 22.92 7.28 -17.35
N ASP A 103 21.84 7.96 -17.70
CA ASP A 103 21.14 8.91 -16.83
C ASP A 103 19.83 8.33 -16.29
N ASP A 104 19.39 7.15 -16.75
CA ASP A 104 18.19 6.52 -16.23
C ASP A 104 18.42 5.97 -14.82
N VAL A 105 17.33 5.87 -14.08
CA VAL A 105 17.24 5.32 -12.74
C VAL A 105 16.25 4.16 -12.77
N LEU A 106 16.55 3.07 -12.07
CA LEU A 106 15.68 1.93 -11.91
C LEU A 106 15.52 1.61 -10.42
N ILE A 107 14.30 1.61 -9.91
CA ILE A 107 13.97 1.10 -8.57
C ILE A 107 13.24 -0.23 -8.74
N ILE A 108 13.79 -1.30 -8.16
CA ILE A 108 13.19 -2.63 -8.14
C ILE A 108 12.76 -2.93 -6.71
N GLY A 109 11.48 -3.24 -6.51
CA GLY A 109 10.96 -3.67 -5.21
C GLY A 109 10.42 -5.09 -5.27
N LEU A 110 10.77 -5.91 -4.28
CA LEU A 110 10.16 -7.21 -4.05
C LEU A 110 9.32 -7.17 -2.78
N LEU A 111 8.09 -7.67 -2.85
CA LEU A 111 7.11 -7.58 -1.79
C LEU A 111 7.01 -8.87 -0.97
N ASN A 112 7.60 -9.99 -1.42
CA ASN A 112 7.62 -11.25 -0.68
C ASN A 112 8.80 -12.17 -1.07
N GLN A 113 9.01 -13.22 -0.29
CA GLN A 113 10.11 -14.16 -0.50
C GLN A 113 10.01 -15.00 -1.79
N ASN A 114 8.83 -15.13 -2.40
CA ASN A 114 8.63 -15.88 -3.65
C ASN A 114 8.13 -14.96 -4.78
N ASP A 115 8.56 -13.70 -4.73
CA ASP A 115 8.07 -12.66 -5.60
C ASP A 115 8.35 -12.99 -7.06
N LYS A 116 7.34 -12.86 -7.93
CA LYS A 116 7.50 -13.14 -9.35
C LYS A 116 8.48 -12.15 -9.99
N GLY A 117 8.60 -10.94 -9.42
CA GLY A 117 9.60 -9.92 -9.73
C GLY A 117 11.04 -10.36 -9.46
N ALA A 118 11.28 -11.45 -8.71
CA ALA A 118 12.63 -11.98 -8.51
C ALA A 118 13.31 -12.43 -9.82
N HIS A 119 12.58 -12.54 -10.95
CA HIS A 119 13.23 -12.73 -12.24
C HIS A 119 14.16 -11.57 -12.62
N PHE A 120 13.89 -10.34 -12.17
CA PHE A 120 14.80 -9.20 -12.32
C PHE A 120 16.13 -9.44 -11.58
N LEU A 121 16.18 -10.38 -10.65
CA LEU A 121 17.38 -10.81 -9.93
C LEU A 121 18.17 -11.93 -10.61
N ARG A 122 17.77 -12.38 -11.80
CA ARG A 122 18.51 -13.45 -12.47
C ARG A 122 19.91 -12.95 -12.83
N PRO A 123 20.97 -13.76 -12.64
CA PRO A 123 22.33 -13.40 -13.06
C PRO A 123 22.45 -13.04 -14.54
N GLY A 124 21.56 -13.50 -15.41
CA GLY A 124 21.53 -13.05 -16.81
C GLY A 124 21.03 -11.61 -17.01
N ILE A 125 20.27 -11.07 -16.06
CA ILE A 125 19.69 -9.72 -16.08
C ILE A 125 20.56 -8.74 -15.28
N ILE A 126 21.11 -9.16 -14.14
CA ILE A 126 21.99 -8.33 -13.27
C ILE A 126 23.48 -8.57 -13.54
N GLY A 127 23.85 -9.73 -14.09
CA GLY A 127 25.22 -10.11 -14.38
C GLY A 127 25.64 -9.84 -15.83
N GLU A 128 26.65 -10.59 -16.27
CA GLU A 128 27.67 -10.18 -17.25
C GLU A 128 27.17 -9.74 -18.64
N ASN A 129 25.95 -10.13 -19.04
CA ASN A 129 25.50 -10.01 -20.43
C ASN A 129 24.43 -8.92 -20.66
N ASN A 130 23.88 -8.29 -19.61
CA ASN A 130 22.84 -7.30 -19.79
C ASN A 130 23.35 -5.86 -19.63
N ARG A 131 24.14 -5.40 -20.63
CA ARG A 131 24.58 -3.99 -20.72
C ARG A 131 23.43 -2.98 -20.66
N ALA A 132 22.21 -3.42 -20.95
CA ALA A 132 21.02 -2.57 -21.00
C ALA A 132 20.59 -2.04 -19.63
N LEU A 133 20.91 -2.73 -18.53
CA LEU A 133 20.52 -2.31 -17.18
C LEU A 133 21.69 -1.75 -16.38
N SER A 134 22.93 -2.24 -16.62
CA SER A 134 24.11 -1.82 -15.87
C SER A 134 24.59 -0.39 -16.17
N SER A 135 24.02 0.28 -17.17
CA SER A 135 24.17 1.72 -17.44
C SER A 135 23.36 2.59 -16.46
N ALA A 136 22.18 2.11 -16.04
CA ALA A 136 21.30 2.85 -15.14
C ALA A 136 21.79 2.79 -13.69
N LEU A 137 21.35 3.76 -12.88
CA LEU A 137 21.48 3.69 -11.43
C LEU A 137 20.33 2.83 -10.95
N THR A 138 20.67 1.69 -10.35
CA THR A 138 19.69 0.70 -9.90
C THR A 138 19.67 0.65 -8.39
N VAL A 139 18.47 0.76 -7.82
CA VAL A 139 18.20 0.56 -6.40
C VAL A 139 17.31 -0.66 -6.25
N HIS A 140 17.78 -1.65 -5.50
CA HIS A 140 17.03 -2.85 -5.20
C HIS A 140 16.52 -2.81 -3.76
N ILE A 141 15.22 -3.04 -3.56
CA ILE A 141 14.56 -3.02 -2.26
C ILE A 141 13.97 -4.42 -2.00
N ALA A 142 14.56 -5.15 -1.06
CA ALA A 142 14.09 -6.46 -0.64
C ALA A 142 14.71 -6.85 0.71
N SER A 143 14.26 -7.93 1.33
CA SER A 143 14.97 -8.47 2.49
C SER A 143 16.20 -9.25 2.06
N HIS A 144 17.36 -8.90 2.60
CA HIS A 144 18.58 -9.69 2.44
C HIS A 144 18.52 -11.01 3.22
N ARG A 145 17.56 -11.13 4.14
CA ARG A 145 17.32 -12.38 4.88
C ARG A 145 16.65 -13.44 4.03
N TRP A 146 16.15 -13.12 2.83
CA TRP A 146 15.56 -14.13 1.96
C TRP A 146 16.64 -14.86 1.14
N PRO A 147 16.58 -16.20 1.00
CA PRO A 147 17.68 -16.96 0.44
C PRO A 147 18.01 -16.59 -1.00
N GLN A 148 16.99 -16.28 -1.81
CA GLN A 148 17.16 -15.86 -3.20
C GLN A 148 17.81 -14.48 -3.33
N VAL A 149 17.58 -13.57 -2.39
CA VAL A 149 18.19 -12.23 -2.37
C VAL A 149 19.61 -12.30 -1.80
N GLY A 150 19.81 -13.05 -0.72
CA GLY A 150 21.14 -13.29 -0.13
C GLY A 150 22.11 -13.89 -1.15
N ARG A 151 21.70 -14.96 -1.85
CA ARG A 151 22.50 -15.57 -2.93
C ARG A 151 22.81 -14.60 -4.06
N LEU A 152 21.88 -13.71 -4.40
CA LEU A 152 22.14 -12.68 -5.41
C LEU A 152 23.22 -11.72 -4.92
N ALA A 153 23.09 -11.20 -3.70
CA ALA A 153 24.01 -10.21 -3.16
C ALA A 153 25.47 -10.66 -3.21
N GLU A 154 25.71 -11.97 -3.09
CA GLU A 154 27.03 -12.61 -3.18
C GLU A 154 27.62 -12.63 -4.60
N VAL A 155 26.78 -12.70 -5.64
CA VAL A 155 27.24 -12.86 -7.04
C VAL A 155 27.21 -11.56 -7.85
N VAL A 156 26.66 -10.47 -7.31
CA VAL A 156 26.67 -9.17 -8.00
C VAL A 156 28.06 -8.55 -7.95
N ASP A 157 28.73 -8.51 -9.10
CA ASP A 157 29.99 -7.77 -9.28
C ASP A 157 29.73 -6.26 -9.29
N ARG A 158 29.75 -5.65 -8.10
CA ARG A 158 29.52 -4.21 -7.88
C ARG A 158 30.50 -3.32 -8.65
N SER A 159 31.68 -3.82 -9.02
CA SER A 159 32.67 -3.03 -9.76
C SER A 159 32.17 -2.62 -11.14
N ARG A 160 31.33 -3.45 -11.77
CA ARG A 160 30.74 -3.18 -13.10
C ARG A 160 29.70 -2.07 -13.09
N TRP A 161 29.07 -1.85 -11.95
CA TRP A 161 28.02 -0.85 -11.78
C TRP A 161 28.58 0.55 -11.54
N LYS A 162 29.90 0.70 -11.37
CA LYS A 162 30.57 2.01 -11.15
C LYS A 162 29.90 2.84 -10.04
N GLY A 163 29.45 2.17 -8.98
CA GLY A 163 28.73 2.78 -7.86
C GLY A 163 27.24 3.04 -8.10
N GLY A 164 26.69 2.72 -9.27
CA GLY A 164 25.28 2.86 -9.62
C GLY A 164 24.40 1.66 -9.22
N PHE A 165 24.82 0.83 -8.27
CA PHE A 165 23.99 -0.27 -7.76
C PHE A 165 23.91 -0.20 -6.25
N HIS A 166 22.68 -0.10 -5.75
CA HIS A 166 22.37 0.00 -4.34
C HIS A 166 21.39 -1.10 -3.95
N MET A 167 21.58 -1.69 -2.77
CA MET A 167 20.60 -2.61 -2.17
C MET A 167 20.18 -2.03 -0.83
N LEU A 168 18.87 -1.85 -0.66
CA LEU A 168 18.24 -1.39 0.56
C LEU A 168 17.54 -2.59 1.22
N ASP A 169 17.99 -2.94 2.42
CA ASP A 169 17.53 -4.12 3.14
C ASP A 169 16.25 -3.82 3.94
N THR A 170 15.18 -4.54 3.66
CA THR A 170 13.97 -4.47 4.50
C THR A 170 14.16 -5.18 5.84
N ARG A 171 15.15 -6.07 5.99
CA ARG A 171 15.42 -6.90 7.18
C ARG A 171 14.25 -7.78 7.62
N VAL A 172 13.21 -7.94 6.80
CA VAL A 172 12.07 -8.80 7.15
C VAL A 172 12.50 -10.26 7.16
N PRO A 173 12.26 -11.04 8.24
CA PRO A 173 12.62 -12.45 8.27
C PRO A 173 11.87 -13.26 7.20
N GLU A 174 12.39 -14.43 6.89
CA GLU A 174 11.64 -15.42 6.10
C GLU A 174 10.37 -15.85 6.84
N GLY A 175 9.34 -16.19 6.07
CA GLY A 175 8.15 -16.86 6.59
C GLY A 175 6.89 -16.52 5.83
N THR A 176 5.89 -17.37 6.04
CA THR A 176 4.60 -17.34 5.32
C THR A 176 3.43 -16.92 6.22
N GLY A 177 3.69 -16.63 7.51
CA GLY A 177 2.67 -16.09 8.41
C GLY A 177 2.23 -14.70 7.99
N TRP A 178 0.98 -14.33 8.31
CA TRP A 178 0.40 -13.05 7.91
C TRP A 178 1.17 -11.84 8.44
N GLU A 179 1.75 -11.96 9.64
CA GLU A 179 2.65 -10.96 10.21
C GLU A 179 3.83 -10.69 9.27
N ASN A 180 4.48 -11.75 8.75
CA ASN A 180 5.63 -11.64 7.85
C ASN A 180 5.21 -11.15 6.46
N VAL A 181 4.09 -11.65 5.93
CA VAL A 181 3.56 -11.20 4.63
C VAL A 181 3.24 -9.70 4.65
N ALA A 182 2.55 -9.24 5.70
CA ALA A 182 2.18 -7.84 5.86
C ALA A 182 3.40 -6.93 5.98
N VAL A 183 4.34 -7.26 6.89
CA VAL A 183 5.53 -6.42 7.10
C VAL A 183 6.48 -6.47 5.90
N SER A 184 6.56 -7.60 5.19
CA SER A 184 7.34 -7.74 3.94
C SER A 184 6.88 -6.75 2.87
N GLN A 185 5.59 -6.76 2.54
CA GLN A 185 5.05 -5.87 1.53
C GLN A 185 5.11 -4.40 1.99
N MET A 186 4.71 -4.13 3.24
CA MET A 186 4.72 -2.78 3.82
C MET A 186 6.13 -2.17 3.83
N SER A 187 7.13 -2.90 4.34
CA SER A 187 8.50 -2.39 4.48
C SER A 187 9.13 -1.99 3.15
N ALA A 188 8.95 -2.79 2.10
CA ALA A 188 9.46 -2.46 0.77
C ALA A 188 8.87 -1.14 0.24
N MET A 189 7.57 -0.91 0.44
CA MET A 189 6.91 0.35 0.07
C MET A 189 7.34 1.52 0.95
N VAL A 190 7.51 1.31 2.26
CA VAL A 190 8.02 2.35 3.16
C VAL A 190 9.40 2.82 2.71
N ILE A 191 10.32 1.90 2.42
CA ILE A 191 11.66 2.24 1.94
C ILE A 191 11.59 2.95 0.58
N GLY A 192 10.78 2.45 -0.36
CA GLY A 192 10.64 3.07 -1.68
C GLY A 192 10.12 4.51 -1.62
N HIS A 193 9.08 4.75 -0.84
CA HIS A 193 8.53 6.10 -0.65
C HIS A 193 9.41 7.00 0.24
N ALA A 194 10.14 6.45 1.21
CA ALA A 194 11.15 7.21 1.95
C ALA A 194 12.30 7.64 1.03
N LEU A 195 12.72 6.79 0.09
CA LEU A 195 13.69 7.16 -0.94
C LEU A 195 13.12 8.24 -1.87
N GLU A 196 11.87 8.11 -2.33
CA GLU A 196 11.20 9.15 -3.12
C GLU A 196 11.17 10.50 -2.38
N ALA A 197 10.83 10.49 -1.09
CA ALA A 197 10.86 11.67 -0.22
C ALA A 197 12.27 12.30 -0.15
N GLU A 198 13.32 11.49 -0.07
CA GLU A 198 14.69 12.00 -0.05
C GLU A 198 15.15 12.50 -1.42
N VAL A 199 14.69 11.90 -2.53
CA VAL A 199 14.95 12.40 -3.91
C VAL A 199 14.31 13.76 -4.11
N ILE A 200 13.08 13.96 -3.61
CA ILE A 200 12.42 15.26 -3.57
C ILE A 200 13.30 16.27 -2.82
N ALA A 201 13.75 15.94 -1.60
CA ALA A 201 14.62 16.80 -0.82
C ALA A 201 15.93 17.12 -1.59
N ALA A 202 16.56 16.12 -2.21
CA ALA A 202 17.78 16.30 -3.01
C ALA A 202 17.57 17.22 -4.22
N LEU A 203 16.44 17.13 -4.92
CA LEU A 203 16.07 18.07 -5.99
C LEU A 203 15.96 19.51 -5.47
N THR A 204 15.32 19.72 -4.30
CA THR A 204 15.22 21.06 -3.72
C THR A 204 16.58 21.64 -3.33
N ARG A 205 17.50 20.83 -2.77
CA ARG A 205 18.88 21.25 -2.48
C ARG A 205 19.67 21.60 -3.74
N ALA A 206 19.35 20.96 -4.86
CA ALA A 206 19.90 21.28 -6.18
C ALA A 206 19.23 22.50 -6.84
N GLY A 207 18.38 23.24 -6.13
CA GLY A 207 17.68 24.41 -6.65
C GLY A 207 16.64 24.06 -7.72
N ARG A 208 16.02 22.88 -7.63
CA ARG A 208 14.99 22.40 -8.56
C ARG A 208 13.67 22.19 -7.85
N THR A 209 12.58 22.52 -8.54
CA THR A 209 11.23 22.20 -8.10
C THR A 209 10.84 20.82 -8.62
N PRO A 210 10.51 19.85 -7.76
CA PRO A 210 10.11 18.52 -8.19
C PRO A 210 8.75 18.58 -8.90
N ALA A 211 8.55 17.77 -9.94
CA ALA A 211 7.26 17.60 -10.61
C ALA A 211 6.49 16.44 -9.98
N ILE A 212 5.53 16.78 -9.11
CA ILE A 212 4.79 15.84 -8.26
C ILE A 212 3.30 15.96 -8.56
N TYR A 213 2.64 14.84 -8.83
CA TYR A 213 1.20 14.85 -9.10
C TYR A 213 0.38 15.27 -7.87
N ALA A 214 -0.61 16.12 -8.10
CA ALA A 214 -1.71 16.32 -7.18
C ALA A 214 -2.65 15.11 -7.19
N SER A 215 -3.41 14.92 -6.11
CA SER A 215 -4.55 14.00 -6.16
C SER A 215 -5.57 14.52 -7.17
N CYS A 216 -6.11 13.62 -8.02
CA CYS A 216 -7.15 13.96 -9.01
C CYS A 216 -8.46 14.42 -8.36
N LEU A 217 -8.61 14.22 -7.05
CA LEU A 217 -9.77 14.62 -6.28
C LEU A 217 -9.61 16.03 -5.65
N ILE A 218 -8.42 16.63 -5.72
CA ILE A 218 -8.23 18.04 -5.35
C ILE A 218 -8.77 18.90 -6.51
N PRO A 219 -9.54 19.98 -6.24
CA PRO A 219 -9.92 20.94 -7.27
C PRO A 219 -8.70 21.40 -8.07
N GLU A 220 -8.83 21.43 -9.41
CA GLU A 220 -7.75 21.77 -10.35
C GLU A 220 -6.58 20.76 -10.43
N GLY A 221 -6.58 19.70 -9.61
CA GLY A 221 -5.49 18.71 -9.57
C GLY A 221 -5.23 18.04 -10.92
N ASN A 222 -6.28 17.73 -11.70
CA ASN A 222 -6.11 17.16 -13.04
C ASN A 222 -5.46 18.14 -14.03
N ALA A 223 -5.89 19.40 -14.02
CA ALA A 223 -5.30 20.42 -14.89
C ALA A 223 -3.83 20.69 -14.53
N PHE A 224 -3.52 20.68 -13.23
CA PHE A 224 -2.15 20.77 -12.74
C PHE A 224 -1.31 19.57 -13.21
N ASN A 225 -1.82 18.35 -13.07
CA ASN A 225 -1.13 17.13 -13.49
C ASN A 225 -0.88 17.10 -15.01
N GLU A 226 -1.85 17.54 -15.80
CA GLU A 226 -1.71 17.68 -17.26
C GLU A 226 -0.58 18.66 -17.63
N ALA A 227 -0.48 19.79 -16.92
CA ALA A 227 0.58 20.76 -17.13
C ALA A 227 1.98 20.24 -16.76
N LEU A 228 2.09 19.31 -15.80
CA LEU A 228 3.36 18.65 -15.47
C LEU A 228 3.77 17.61 -16.53
N GLY A 229 2.81 16.93 -17.15
CA GLY A 229 3.08 15.85 -18.09
C GLY A 229 3.97 14.76 -17.47
N SER A 230 5.07 14.40 -18.14
CA SER A 230 6.01 13.38 -17.66
C SER A 230 7.31 13.95 -17.09
N LEU A 231 7.27 15.17 -16.53
CA LEU A 231 8.46 15.83 -15.98
C LEU A 231 8.86 15.23 -14.62
N PHE A 232 10.14 15.35 -14.28
CA PHE A 232 10.66 15.14 -12.90
C PHE A 232 11.00 16.46 -12.21
N VAL A 233 11.27 17.50 -13.00
CA VAL A 233 11.54 18.87 -12.55
C VAL A 233 10.49 19.77 -13.18
N ALA A 234 9.68 20.42 -12.35
CA ALA A 234 8.66 21.34 -12.80
C ALA A 234 9.30 22.64 -13.33
N PRO A 235 8.72 23.28 -14.36
CA PRO A 235 9.15 24.59 -14.79
C PRO A 235 8.77 25.64 -13.73
N GLY A 236 9.61 26.67 -13.58
CA GLY A 236 9.34 27.80 -12.67
C GLY A 236 10.44 28.05 -11.64
N PRO A 237 10.17 28.92 -10.66
CA PRO A 237 11.12 29.20 -9.59
C PRO A 237 11.37 27.96 -8.72
N ALA A 238 12.58 27.86 -8.18
CA ALA A 238 12.92 26.82 -7.21
C ALA A 238 12.13 26.99 -5.92
N VAL A 239 11.61 25.87 -5.39
CA VAL A 239 11.10 25.80 -4.02
C VAL A 239 12.23 25.91 -2.98
N GLU A 240 11.87 26.09 -1.72
CA GLU A 240 12.85 26.17 -0.63
C GLU A 240 13.65 24.87 -0.51
N SER A 241 14.96 25.00 -0.26
CA SER A 241 15.85 23.86 -0.07
C SER A 241 15.52 23.12 1.23
N ILE A 242 15.31 21.81 1.13
CA ILE A 242 15.01 20.95 2.28
C ILE A 242 16.25 20.14 2.69
N ALA A 243 16.59 20.17 3.98
CA ALA A 243 17.74 19.46 4.52
C ALA A 243 17.63 17.93 4.33
N ALA A 244 18.79 17.29 4.21
CA ALA A 244 18.88 15.84 4.04
C ALA A 244 18.24 15.05 5.18
N GLY A 245 17.55 13.97 4.85
CA GLY A 245 16.88 13.07 5.79
C GLY A 245 15.58 13.61 6.41
N VAL A 246 15.22 14.88 6.19
CA VAL A 246 14.04 15.49 6.82
C VAL A 246 12.76 14.88 6.28
N LEU A 247 12.58 14.82 4.96
CA LEU A 247 11.35 14.30 4.35
C LEU A 247 11.22 12.78 4.55
N ALA A 248 12.31 12.03 4.37
CA ALA A 248 12.29 10.58 4.58
C ALA A 248 11.90 10.22 6.02
N ARG A 249 12.49 10.88 7.02
CA ARG A 249 12.13 10.66 8.43
C ARG A 249 10.68 11.07 8.72
N ALA A 250 10.25 12.22 8.21
CA ALA A 250 8.86 12.68 8.36
C ALA A 250 7.85 11.69 7.77
N TYR A 251 8.17 11.10 6.61
CA TYR A 251 7.33 10.11 5.96
C TYR A 251 7.16 8.84 6.80
N VAL A 252 8.27 8.22 7.23
CA VAL A 252 8.21 7.00 8.03
C VAL A 252 7.50 7.26 9.37
N THR A 253 7.75 8.42 9.97
CA THR A 253 7.08 8.86 11.21
C THR A 253 5.57 8.97 11.00
N THR A 254 5.14 9.54 9.87
CA THR A 254 3.72 9.66 9.52
C THR A 254 3.07 8.29 9.33
N CYS A 255 3.70 7.38 8.58
CA CYS A 255 3.20 6.02 8.39
C CYS A 255 3.00 5.29 9.73
N ARG A 256 4.00 5.39 10.62
CA ARG A 256 3.93 4.83 11.98
C ARG A 256 2.77 5.41 12.78
N GLN A 257 2.59 6.73 12.77
CA GLN A 257 1.48 7.39 13.47
C GLN A 257 0.12 6.94 12.93
N GLN A 258 -0.03 6.83 11.61
CA GLN A 258 -1.26 6.36 10.98
C GLN A 258 -1.57 4.92 11.38
N ILE A 259 -0.61 3.99 11.26
CA ILE A 259 -0.78 2.58 11.66
C ILE A 259 -1.13 2.46 13.16
N ALA A 260 -0.48 3.25 14.02
CA ALA A 260 -0.80 3.28 15.45
C ALA A 260 -2.23 3.80 15.72
N ALA A 261 -2.66 4.84 14.99
CA ALA A 261 -3.99 5.41 15.11
C ALA A 261 -5.10 4.42 14.70
N PHE A 262 -4.83 3.51 13.76
CA PHE A 262 -5.78 2.45 13.39
C PHE A 262 -6.15 1.57 14.59
N ILE A 263 -5.14 1.08 15.32
CA ILE A 263 -5.35 0.24 16.50
C ILE A 263 -5.95 1.07 17.65
N ALA A 264 -5.41 2.26 17.91
CA ALA A 264 -5.88 3.13 18.99
C ALA A 264 -7.35 3.56 18.82
N SER A 265 -7.85 3.64 17.58
CA SER A 265 -9.26 3.97 17.29
C SER A 265 -10.21 2.76 17.35
N GLY A 266 -9.71 1.59 17.76
CA GLY A 266 -10.53 0.39 17.97
C GLY A 266 -10.96 -0.31 16.69
N GLN A 267 -10.32 -0.02 15.55
CA GLN A 267 -10.69 -0.62 14.25
C GLN A 267 -10.46 -2.12 14.18
N ALA A 268 -9.62 -2.69 15.07
CA ALA A 268 -9.46 -4.14 15.17
C ALA A 268 -10.79 -4.87 15.41
N ARG A 269 -11.73 -4.28 16.18
CA ARG A 269 -13.08 -4.85 16.35
C ARG A 269 -13.87 -4.86 15.05
N GLN A 270 -13.75 -3.79 14.24
CA GLN A 270 -14.42 -3.71 12.94
C GLN A 270 -13.81 -4.69 11.94
N VAL A 271 -12.49 -4.89 11.95
CA VAL A 271 -11.82 -5.91 11.12
C VAL A 271 -12.33 -7.31 11.45
N ARG A 272 -12.48 -7.66 12.74
CA ARG A 272 -13.06 -8.95 13.13
C ARG A 272 -14.53 -9.07 12.71
N SER A 273 -15.33 -8.02 12.86
CA SER A 273 -16.72 -8.00 12.38
C SER A 273 -16.79 -8.24 10.86
N ALA A 274 -15.91 -7.58 10.10
CA ALA A 274 -15.77 -7.77 8.67
C ALA A 274 -15.39 -9.22 8.34
N ALA A 275 -14.39 -9.78 9.03
CA ALA A 275 -13.98 -11.16 8.88
C ALA A 275 -15.12 -12.16 9.14
N VAL A 276 -15.97 -11.93 10.14
CA VAL A 276 -17.18 -12.73 10.40
C VAL A 276 -18.12 -12.72 9.20
N ARG A 277 -18.34 -11.56 8.57
CA ARG A 277 -19.18 -11.49 7.36
C ARG A 277 -18.57 -12.25 6.19
N LEU A 278 -17.27 -12.11 5.95
CA LEU A 278 -16.56 -12.83 4.88
C LEU A 278 -16.60 -14.34 5.11
N ALA A 279 -16.36 -14.80 6.34
CA ALA A 279 -16.46 -16.21 6.70
C ALA A 279 -17.88 -16.75 6.53
N ALA A 280 -18.90 -15.97 6.93
CA ALA A 280 -20.30 -16.33 6.74
C ALA A 280 -20.65 -16.45 5.25
N CYS A 281 -20.08 -15.60 4.38
CA CYS A 281 -20.20 -15.69 2.92
C CYS A 281 -19.65 -17.01 2.37
N GLN A 282 -18.46 -17.42 2.81
CA GLN A 282 -17.88 -18.70 2.36
C GLN A 282 -18.71 -19.89 2.82
N ARG A 283 -19.17 -19.90 4.08
CA ARG A 283 -19.95 -21.02 4.66
C ARG A 283 -21.29 -21.26 3.97
N ARG A 284 -21.91 -20.20 3.45
CA ARG A 284 -23.14 -20.30 2.64
C ARG A 284 -22.88 -20.48 1.15
N ALA A 285 -21.64 -20.78 0.76
CA ALA A 285 -21.23 -20.95 -0.62
C ALA A 285 -21.53 -19.71 -1.50
N GLY A 286 -21.40 -18.51 -0.92
CA GLY A 286 -21.42 -17.24 -1.64
C GLY A 286 -20.03 -16.87 -2.20
N VAL A 287 -20.00 -15.88 -3.08
CA VAL A 287 -18.79 -15.27 -3.62
C VAL A 287 -18.52 -13.95 -2.89
N ILE A 288 -17.25 -13.73 -2.52
CA ILE A 288 -16.80 -12.43 -2.04
C ILE A 288 -16.29 -11.65 -3.25
N TRP A 289 -17.03 -10.64 -3.66
CA TRP A 289 -16.66 -9.76 -4.78
C TRP A 289 -15.82 -8.61 -4.26
N THR A 290 -14.53 -8.63 -4.55
CA THR A 290 -13.56 -7.66 -4.03
C THR A 290 -13.25 -6.58 -5.05
N ILE A 291 -13.41 -5.31 -4.67
CA ILE A 291 -13.05 -4.14 -5.46
C ILE A 291 -11.87 -3.44 -4.79
N PHE A 292 -10.86 -3.07 -5.58
CA PHE A 292 -9.73 -2.27 -5.11
C PHE A 292 -9.68 -0.91 -5.79
N VAL A 293 -9.55 0.14 -4.99
CA VAL A 293 -9.20 1.48 -5.48
C VAL A 293 -7.70 1.75 -5.29
N GLY A 294 -7.07 1.10 -4.30
CA GLY A 294 -5.62 1.17 -4.06
C GLY A 294 -4.76 0.48 -5.12
N HIS A 295 -3.46 0.77 -5.13
CA HIS A 295 -2.51 0.32 -6.16
C HIS A 295 -1.87 -1.04 -5.84
N VAL A 296 -1.50 -1.26 -4.57
CA VAL A 296 -0.80 -2.48 -4.12
C VAL A 296 -1.63 -3.76 -4.34
N HIS A 297 -2.82 -3.83 -3.75
CA HIS A 297 -3.50 -5.12 -3.60
C HIS A 297 -4.13 -5.64 -4.90
N MET A 298 -4.31 -4.80 -5.92
CA MET A 298 -4.89 -5.20 -7.20
C MET A 298 -4.09 -6.33 -7.88
N ARG A 299 -2.75 -6.31 -7.77
CA ARG A 299 -1.88 -7.35 -8.35
C ARG A 299 -1.06 -8.12 -7.32
N GLY A 300 -1.02 -7.63 -6.08
CA GLY A 300 -0.12 -8.13 -5.03
C GLY A 300 -0.82 -8.69 -3.81
N ALA A 301 -2.16 -8.75 -3.82
CA ALA A 301 -2.89 -9.37 -2.73
C ALA A 301 -2.61 -10.87 -2.68
N ILE A 302 -2.14 -11.34 -1.53
CA ILE A 302 -2.17 -12.75 -1.17
C ILE A 302 -3.50 -13.03 -0.46
N ILE A 303 -4.20 -14.06 -0.93
CA ILE A 303 -5.51 -14.50 -0.40
C ILE A 303 -5.32 -15.91 0.21
N PRO A 304 -5.80 -16.18 1.44
CA PRO A 304 -5.77 -17.52 2.01
C PRO A 304 -6.56 -18.51 1.17
N GLU A 305 -6.12 -19.77 1.13
CA GLU A 305 -6.83 -20.86 0.44
C GLU A 305 -8.24 -21.07 1.00
N GLU A 306 -8.44 -20.80 2.29
CA GLU A 306 -9.73 -20.88 2.96
C GLU A 306 -10.75 -19.86 2.41
N LEU A 307 -10.29 -18.74 1.85
CA LEU A 307 -11.11 -17.77 1.12
C LEU A 307 -11.19 -18.11 -0.37
N SER A 308 -11.36 -19.40 -0.68
CA SER A 308 -11.37 -19.96 -2.06
C SER A 308 -12.35 -19.30 -3.05
N ARG A 309 -13.40 -18.64 -2.55
CA ARG A 309 -14.40 -17.93 -3.38
C ARG A 309 -14.30 -16.40 -3.28
N LEU A 310 -13.14 -15.88 -2.92
CA LEU A 310 -12.85 -14.45 -3.03
C LEU A 310 -12.34 -14.14 -4.44
N PHE A 311 -13.09 -13.30 -5.16
CA PHE A 311 -12.76 -12.87 -6.50
C PHE A 311 -12.38 -11.40 -6.50
N ILE A 312 -11.17 -11.08 -6.96
CA ILE A 312 -10.77 -9.70 -7.22
C ILE A 312 -11.38 -9.27 -8.54
N TYR A 313 -12.45 -8.47 -8.48
CA TYR A 313 -13.14 -7.97 -9.65
C TYR A 313 -12.27 -7.00 -10.45
N GLY A 314 -11.58 -6.09 -9.76
CA GLY A 314 -10.74 -5.07 -10.37
C GLY A 314 -10.99 -3.69 -9.75
N ARG A 315 -10.97 -2.66 -10.61
CA ARG A 315 -11.07 -1.26 -10.21
C ARG A 315 -12.52 -0.80 -10.10
N GLU A 316 -12.78 0.22 -9.28
CA GLU A 316 -14.13 0.73 -9.03
C GLU A 316 -14.87 1.18 -10.29
N TRP A 317 -14.19 1.84 -11.24
CA TRP A 317 -14.81 2.33 -12.47
C TRP A 317 -15.20 1.20 -13.44
N GLN A 318 -14.77 -0.03 -13.17
CA GLN A 318 -15.17 -1.21 -13.93
C GLN A 318 -16.35 -1.93 -13.27
N TRP A 319 -16.67 -1.59 -12.02
CA TRP A 319 -17.62 -2.32 -11.20
C TRP A 319 -19.04 -2.28 -11.77
N SER A 320 -19.71 -3.42 -11.69
CA SER A 320 -21.15 -3.48 -11.88
C SER A 320 -21.73 -4.60 -11.02
N ALA A 321 -22.96 -4.42 -10.52
CA ALA A 321 -23.64 -5.45 -9.74
C ALA A 321 -24.13 -6.67 -10.57
N ARG A 322 -23.70 -6.79 -11.84
CA ARG A 322 -24.12 -7.88 -12.72
C ARG A 322 -23.45 -9.19 -12.29
N GLY A 323 -24.26 -10.24 -12.13
CA GLY A 323 -23.79 -11.58 -11.78
C GLY A 323 -23.59 -11.81 -10.28
N ILE A 324 -23.94 -10.83 -9.45
CA ILE A 324 -23.98 -11.00 -7.99
C ILE A 324 -25.28 -11.70 -7.59
N HIS A 325 -25.20 -12.52 -6.54
CA HIS A 325 -26.32 -13.28 -6.00
C HIS A 325 -26.60 -12.95 -4.53
N ALA A 326 -27.77 -13.40 -4.04
CA ALA A 326 -28.25 -13.15 -2.68
C ALA A 326 -27.34 -13.69 -1.58
N GLU A 327 -26.50 -14.68 -1.86
CA GLU A 327 -25.56 -15.25 -0.89
C GLU A 327 -24.20 -14.55 -0.87
N ASP A 328 -23.95 -13.66 -1.83
CA ASP A 328 -22.65 -13.01 -2.01
C ASP A 328 -22.43 -11.88 -1.00
N THR A 329 -21.17 -11.46 -0.90
CA THR A 329 -20.74 -10.29 -0.14
C THR A 329 -19.89 -9.39 -1.00
N LEU A 330 -20.17 -8.09 -0.97
CA LEU A 330 -19.26 -7.09 -1.51
C LEU A 330 -18.13 -6.83 -0.50
N LEU A 331 -16.87 -6.90 -0.93
CA LEU A 331 -15.72 -6.38 -0.20
C LEU A 331 -15.14 -5.19 -0.96
N TYR A 332 -15.45 -3.99 -0.50
CA TYR A 332 -14.94 -2.76 -1.10
C TYR A 332 -13.72 -2.26 -0.35
N VAL A 333 -12.53 -2.43 -0.93
CA VAL A 333 -11.28 -1.89 -0.38
C VAL A 333 -10.99 -0.57 -1.09
N GLY A 334 -11.60 0.47 -0.55
CA GLY A 334 -11.64 1.80 -1.13
C GLY A 334 -10.46 2.68 -0.75
N TYR A 335 -10.55 3.93 -1.19
CA TYR A 335 -9.51 4.93 -1.00
C TYR A 335 -9.95 6.00 0.02
N LEU A 336 -10.58 7.08 -0.42
CA LEU A 336 -11.00 8.16 0.48
C LEU A 336 -12.46 7.99 0.93
N ASP A 337 -13.38 8.16 -0.01
CA ASP A 337 -14.80 8.32 0.29
C ASP A 337 -15.52 6.97 0.43
N PHE A 338 -16.60 6.94 1.21
CA PHE A 338 -17.48 5.77 1.28
C PHE A 338 -18.21 5.59 -0.07
N PRO A 339 -18.12 4.41 -0.71
CA PRO A 339 -18.60 4.17 -2.07
C PRO A 339 -20.10 3.87 -2.08
N LYS A 340 -20.91 4.87 -1.73
CA LYS A 340 -22.35 4.73 -1.50
C LYS A 340 -23.07 4.05 -2.67
N GLU A 341 -22.81 4.47 -3.90
CA GLU A 341 -23.49 3.92 -5.09
C GLU A 341 -23.17 2.43 -5.29
N ALA A 342 -21.90 2.04 -5.14
CA ALA A 342 -21.48 0.65 -5.27
C ALA A 342 -22.07 -0.23 -4.16
N VAL A 343 -22.11 0.28 -2.91
CA VAL A 343 -22.68 -0.44 -1.76
C VAL A 343 -24.18 -0.57 -1.88
N ASP A 344 -24.90 0.53 -2.08
CA ASP A 344 -26.37 0.53 -2.21
C ASP A 344 -26.81 -0.36 -3.38
N GLY A 345 -26.15 -0.22 -4.54
CA GLY A 345 -26.43 -1.02 -5.73
C GLY A 345 -26.18 -2.51 -5.51
N SER A 346 -25.14 -2.87 -4.74
CA SER A 346 -24.86 -4.27 -4.41
C SER A 346 -25.87 -4.82 -3.42
N LEU A 347 -26.25 -4.06 -2.38
CA LEU A 347 -27.20 -4.49 -1.34
C LEU A 347 -28.64 -4.66 -1.83
N VAL A 348 -28.97 -4.22 -3.05
CA VAL A 348 -30.23 -4.62 -3.71
C VAL A 348 -30.24 -6.14 -3.99
N VAL A 349 -29.07 -6.74 -4.21
CA VAL A 349 -28.93 -8.12 -4.66
C VAL A 349 -28.17 -8.99 -3.67
N CYS A 350 -27.04 -8.54 -3.12
CA CYS A 350 -26.20 -9.30 -2.19
C CYS A 350 -26.64 -9.17 -0.74
N ARG A 351 -26.17 -10.09 0.10
CA ARG A 351 -26.55 -10.11 1.51
C ARG A 351 -25.93 -8.97 2.29
N ASP A 352 -24.61 -8.87 2.16
CA ASP A 352 -23.75 -8.09 3.03
C ASP A 352 -22.76 -7.25 2.22
N ALA A 353 -22.25 -6.19 2.84
CA ALA A 353 -21.10 -5.44 2.38
C ALA A 353 -20.07 -5.25 3.50
N VAL A 354 -18.79 -5.35 3.14
CA VAL A 354 -17.65 -4.94 3.95
C VAL A 354 -16.96 -3.81 3.19
N VAL A 355 -16.73 -2.68 3.86
CA VAL A 355 -16.13 -1.50 3.26
C VAL A 355 -14.91 -1.07 4.07
N VAL A 356 -13.78 -0.83 3.41
CA VAL A 356 -12.56 -0.31 4.01
C VAL A 356 -12.21 1.03 3.35
N THR A 357 -12.38 2.15 4.05
CA THR A 357 -12.21 3.53 3.51
C THR A 357 -11.73 4.51 4.59
N VAL A 358 -11.16 5.65 4.20
CA VAL A 358 -10.79 6.73 5.15
C VAL A 358 -12.03 7.39 5.77
N ASP A 359 -13.00 7.73 4.94
CA ASP A 359 -14.24 8.34 5.40
C ASP A 359 -15.08 7.29 6.14
N ALA A 360 -15.75 7.75 7.19
CA ALA A 360 -16.68 6.92 7.93
C ALA A 360 -17.87 6.56 7.03
N GLY A 361 -18.31 5.31 7.14
CA GLY A 361 -19.49 4.80 6.48
C GLY A 361 -20.54 4.34 7.49
N PRO A 362 -21.78 4.07 7.04
CA PRO A 362 -22.76 3.37 7.87
C PRO A 362 -22.20 2.01 8.29
N ALA A 363 -22.58 1.60 9.50
CA ALA A 363 -22.37 0.25 9.99
C ALA A 363 -23.69 -0.23 10.60
N ASP A 364 -24.20 -1.34 10.12
CA ASP A 364 -25.49 -1.91 10.49
C ASP A 364 -25.46 -3.44 10.39
N GLU A 365 -26.63 -4.07 10.39
CA GLU A 365 -26.78 -5.52 10.30
C GLU A 365 -26.31 -6.13 8.97
N ARG A 366 -26.18 -5.34 7.89
CA ARG A 366 -25.74 -5.77 6.55
C ARG A 366 -24.41 -5.16 6.11
N VAL A 367 -24.00 -4.05 6.71
CA VAL A 367 -22.78 -3.33 6.35
C VAL A 367 -21.80 -3.28 7.52
N THR A 368 -20.57 -3.74 7.32
CA THR A 368 -19.45 -3.42 8.21
C THR A 368 -18.51 -2.44 7.53
N THR A 369 -18.24 -1.32 8.20
CA THR A 369 -17.23 -0.35 7.74
C THR A 369 -16.01 -0.40 8.65
N VAL A 370 -14.84 -0.61 8.05
CA VAL A 370 -13.52 -0.46 8.67
C VAL A 370 -12.94 0.87 8.23
N ARG A 371 -12.69 1.76 9.18
CA ARG A 371 -12.14 3.08 8.89
C ARG A 371 -10.62 3.01 8.81
N SER A 372 -10.06 3.38 7.67
CA SER A 372 -8.63 3.57 7.48
C SER A 372 -8.14 4.89 8.10
N CYS A 373 -6.83 5.06 8.21
CA CYS A 373 -6.21 6.09 9.05
C CYS A 373 -5.18 6.97 8.32
N TRP A 374 -5.10 6.94 6.99
CA TRP A 374 -4.32 7.92 6.24
C TRP A 374 -5.09 9.22 6.01
N GLU A 375 -4.37 10.29 5.66
CA GLU A 375 -4.96 11.61 5.45
C GLU A 375 -5.76 11.70 4.14
N ARG A 376 -6.70 12.65 4.08
CA ARG A 376 -7.41 12.97 2.84
C ARG A 376 -6.38 13.35 1.76
N TRP A 377 -6.58 12.85 0.54
CA TRP A 377 -5.70 13.03 -0.63
C TRP A 377 -4.41 12.21 -0.66
N ASP A 378 -4.18 11.33 0.32
CA ASP A 378 -3.12 10.29 0.37
C ASP A 378 -1.68 10.79 0.50
N ALA A 379 -1.31 11.88 -0.17
CA ALA A 379 0.00 12.49 -0.04
C ALA A 379 0.16 13.21 1.31
N VAL A 380 1.26 12.95 2.03
CA VAL A 380 1.41 13.37 3.43
C VAL A 380 2.46 14.45 3.70
N LEU A 381 3.41 14.67 2.78
CA LEU A 381 4.54 15.56 3.02
C LEU A 381 4.34 16.94 2.40
N ALA A 382 4.35 17.99 3.21
CA ALA A 382 4.40 19.35 2.69
C ALA A 382 5.81 19.69 2.18
N ILE A 383 5.88 20.35 1.02
CA ILE A 383 7.11 20.93 0.48
C ILE A 383 6.94 22.45 0.53
N PRO A 384 7.77 23.21 1.28
CA PRO A 384 7.60 24.66 1.37
C PRO A 384 7.66 25.32 -0.01
N GLY A 385 6.63 26.11 -0.34
CA GLY A 385 6.49 26.77 -1.64
C GLY A 385 5.94 25.89 -2.77
N TYR A 386 5.62 24.62 -2.52
CA TYR A 386 4.92 23.76 -3.48
C TYR A 386 3.41 23.69 -3.15
N PRO A 387 2.51 23.68 -4.15
CA PRO A 387 1.06 23.81 -3.91
C PRO A 387 0.39 22.55 -3.31
N TYR A 388 1.02 21.38 -3.43
CA TYR A 388 0.43 20.10 -3.00
C TYR A 388 1.36 19.30 -2.09
N LYS A 389 0.78 18.33 -1.37
CA LYS A 389 1.58 17.37 -0.60
C LYS A 389 2.21 16.33 -1.53
N ALA A 390 3.32 15.77 -1.09
CA ALA A 390 4.07 14.72 -1.75
C ALA A 390 4.02 13.41 -0.96
N VAL A 391 4.34 12.32 -1.65
CA VAL A 391 4.52 10.96 -1.14
C VAL A 391 3.26 10.40 -0.48
N ALA A 392 2.65 9.42 -1.14
CA ALA A 392 1.47 8.73 -0.63
C ALA A 392 1.79 7.79 0.53
N SER A 393 0.82 7.58 1.42
CA SER A 393 0.94 6.62 2.53
C SER A 393 -0.11 5.49 2.50
N SER A 394 -1.13 5.58 1.63
CA SER A 394 -2.25 4.65 1.58
C SER A 394 -1.83 3.21 1.34
N GLY A 395 -0.90 2.93 0.42
CA GLY A 395 -0.47 1.54 0.17
C GLY A 395 0.22 0.95 1.39
N VAL A 396 1.07 1.73 2.06
CA VAL A 396 1.72 1.35 3.31
C VAL A 396 0.71 1.05 4.41
N VAL A 397 -0.27 1.92 4.61
CA VAL A 397 -1.24 1.82 5.71
C VAL A 397 -2.34 0.78 5.43
N GLN A 398 -2.77 0.63 4.19
CA GLN A 398 -3.79 -0.33 3.79
C GLN A 398 -3.25 -1.77 3.83
N THR A 399 -1.95 -1.98 3.65
CA THR A 399 -1.32 -3.31 3.66
C THR A 399 -1.56 -4.10 4.95
N PRO A 400 -1.22 -3.60 6.15
CA PRO A 400 -1.54 -4.30 7.39
C PRO A 400 -3.04 -4.45 7.63
N GLN A 401 -3.88 -3.53 7.12
CA GLN A 401 -5.34 -3.64 7.22
C GLN A 401 -5.90 -4.81 6.39
N TRP A 402 -5.44 -4.92 5.13
CA TRP A 402 -5.80 -6.02 4.23
C TRP A 402 -5.43 -7.37 4.85
N TYR A 403 -4.18 -7.53 5.28
CA TYR A 403 -3.73 -8.81 5.83
C TYR A 403 -4.32 -9.11 7.21
N SER A 404 -4.70 -8.09 7.98
CA SER A 404 -5.49 -8.30 9.19
C SER A 404 -6.85 -8.91 8.86
N LEU A 405 -7.54 -8.38 7.84
CA LEU A 405 -8.83 -8.93 7.40
C LEU A 405 -8.69 -10.36 6.87
N MET A 406 -7.66 -10.64 6.07
CA MET A 406 -7.38 -11.99 5.57
C MET A 406 -7.11 -12.97 6.71
N ALA A 407 -6.26 -12.59 7.67
CA ALA A 407 -5.87 -13.45 8.78
C ALA A 407 -7.04 -13.76 9.72
N GLU A 408 -7.84 -12.76 10.09
CA GLU A 408 -9.03 -12.95 10.93
C GLU A 408 -10.07 -13.83 10.21
N ALA A 409 -10.27 -13.64 8.91
CA ALA A 409 -11.20 -14.46 8.13
C ALA A 409 -10.71 -15.90 8.00
N GLN A 410 -9.39 -16.11 7.80
CA GLN A 410 -8.79 -17.44 7.76
C GLN A 410 -9.01 -18.19 9.07
N LEU A 411 -8.76 -17.55 10.22
CA LEU A 411 -8.96 -18.17 11.54
C LEU A 411 -10.40 -18.68 11.75
N LEU A 412 -11.39 -17.98 11.19
CA LEU A 412 -12.80 -18.36 11.27
C LEU A 412 -13.21 -19.48 10.32
N LEU A 413 -12.40 -19.75 9.29
CA LEU A 413 -12.64 -20.76 8.26
C LEU A 413 -11.76 -21.99 8.41
N ALA A 414 -10.67 -21.89 9.16
CA ALA A 414 -9.82 -23.01 9.49
C ALA A 414 -10.67 -24.13 10.13
N PRO A 415 -10.48 -25.39 9.71
CA PRO A 415 -11.15 -26.50 10.37
C PRO A 415 -10.81 -26.46 11.85
N ALA A 416 -11.81 -26.70 12.71
CA ALA A 416 -11.58 -26.82 14.15
C ALA A 416 -10.45 -27.85 14.32
N ALA A 417 -9.33 -27.43 14.91
CA ALA A 417 -8.19 -28.31 15.11
C ALA A 417 -8.74 -29.57 15.78
N ALA A 418 -8.55 -30.73 15.12
CA ALA A 418 -8.96 -32.00 15.69
C ALA A 418 -8.30 -32.07 17.07
N THR A 419 -9.12 -31.96 18.12
CA THR A 419 -8.62 -32.00 19.48
C THR A 419 -8.03 -33.40 19.66
N PRO A 420 -6.72 -33.53 19.92
CA PRO A 420 -6.05 -34.82 19.96
C PRO A 420 -6.63 -35.75 21.03
#